data_AF-A0A7K4DFY9-F1
#
_entry.id   AF-A0A7K4DFY9-F1
#
_cell.length_a   1.000
_cell.length_b   1.000
_cell.length_c   1.000
_cell.angle_alpha   90.00
_cell.angle_beta   90.00
_cell.angle_gamma   90.00
#
_symmetry.space_group_name_H-M   'P 1'
#
loop_
_entity.id
_entity.type
_entity.pdbx_description
1 polymer ?
#
loop_
_entity_poly.entity_id
_entity_poly.type
_entity_poly.pdbx_seq_one_letter_code
_entity_poly.pdbx_strand_id
1 'polypeptide(L)'
;MKGVKRYRCKYCNYIYSPLRGESHRGIPAGTAFEDLPEDYLCPVCGATGKGPIGTWGFVPWEPTRYICKICGYVYDRKRGEPFRGYPKGTAFEDLPENYVCPICGLDPKITSFYGPVGKSQFEPILDI
;
A
#
# COMPACT_ATOMS: atom_id res chain seq x y z
N MET A 1 20.38 26.14 12.46
CA MET A 1 19.05 26.04 11.81
C MET A 1 18.40 24.73 12.24
N LYS A 2 17.16 24.75 12.73
CA LYS A 2 16.44 23.51 13.06
C LYS A 2 16.11 22.79 11.75
N GLY A 3 16.64 21.58 11.54
CA GLY A 3 16.36 20.77 10.36
C GLY A 3 14.88 20.39 10.29
N VAL A 4 14.31 20.39 9.09
CA VAL A 4 12.91 19.97 8.87
C VAL A 4 12.87 18.46 8.71
N LYS A 5 12.16 17.77 9.61
CA LYS A 5 11.98 16.32 9.57
C LYS A 5 11.09 15.93 8.40
N ARG A 6 11.58 15.07 7.52
CA ARG A 6 10.81 14.44 6.42
C ARG A 6 10.45 13.02 6.80
N TYR A 7 9.39 12.49 6.22
CA TYR A 7 8.88 11.17 6.55
C TYR A 7 8.71 10.34 5.29
N ARG A 8 9.17 9.09 5.31
CA ARG A 8 9.09 8.13 4.20
C ARG A 8 8.02 7.10 4.50
N CYS A 9 7.13 6.84 3.55
CA CYS A 9 6.25 5.69 3.60
C CYS A 9 7.08 4.40 3.44
N LYS A 10 6.97 3.47 4.39
CA LYS A 10 7.69 2.18 4.40
C LYS A 10 7.37 1.26 3.21
N TYR A 11 6.33 1.56 2.44
CA TYR A 11 5.81 0.67 1.40
C TYR A 11 6.00 1.19 -0.03
N CYS A 12 5.75 2.47 -0.27
CA CYS A 12 5.92 3.06 -1.61
C CYS A 12 7.05 4.09 -1.68
N ASN A 13 7.77 4.32 -0.58
CA ASN A 13 8.84 5.32 -0.46
C ASN A 13 8.41 6.77 -0.72
N TYR A 14 7.10 7.05 -0.79
CA TYR A 14 6.60 8.42 -0.82
C TYR A 14 7.19 9.23 0.34
N ILE A 15 7.70 10.42 0.05
CA ILE A 15 8.29 11.31 1.05
C ILE A 15 7.32 12.46 1.33
N TYR A 16 6.80 12.49 2.54
CA TYR A 16 6.17 13.69 3.08
C TYR A 16 7.26 14.68 3.53
N SER A 17 7.13 15.93 3.07
CA SER A 17 7.99 17.03 3.52
C SER A 17 7.14 18.18 4.02
N PRO A 18 7.29 18.60 5.29
CA PRO A 18 6.61 19.79 5.80
C PRO A 18 6.87 21.03 4.95
N LEU A 19 8.06 21.18 4.35
CA LEU A 19 8.38 22.31 3.47
C LEU A 19 7.44 22.41 2.25
N ARG A 20 6.90 21.28 1.79
CA ARG A 20 6.01 21.21 0.63
C ARG A 20 4.54 21.11 1.03
N GLY A 21 4.22 20.34 2.07
CA GLY A 21 2.84 19.95 2.38
C GLY A 21 2.16 19.16 1.25
N GLU A 22 0.85 19.08 1.28
CA GLU A 22 -0.02 18.46 0.26
C GLU A 22 -1.25 19.35 -0.01
N SER A 23 -1.03 20.50 -0.64
CA SER A 23 -2.08 21.54 -0.83
C SER A 23 -3.35 21.02 -1.52
N HIS A 24 -3.20 20.14 -2.53
CA HIS A 24 -4.31 19.47 -3.22
C HIS A 24 -5.20 18.60 -2.32
N ARG A 25 -4.77 18.32 -1.08
CA ARG A 25 -5.50 17.56 -0.05
C ARG A 25 -5.77 18.40 1.21
N GLY A 26 -5.62 19.71 1.12
CA GLY A 26 -5.87 20.62 2.24
C GLY A 26 -4.77 20.66 3.30
N ILE A 27 -3.58 20.11 3.02
CA ILE A 27 -2.43 20.15 3.93
C ILE A 27 -1.46 21.24 3.43
N PRO A 28 -1.40 22.43 4.06
CA PRO A 28 -0.55 23.51 3.59
C PRO A 28 0.95 23.21 3.78
N ALA A 29 1.79 23.96 3.07
CA ALA A 29 3.22 23.98 3.35
C ALA A 29 3.47 24.53 4.77
N GLY A 30 4.43 23.93 5.47
CA GLY A 30 4.76 24.19 6.87
C GLY A 30 4.13 23.21 7.86
N THR A 31 3.12 22.43 7.48
CA THR A 31 2.47 21.46 8.37
C THR A 31 3.45 20.35 8.77
N ALA A 32 3.71 20.18 10.07
CA ALA A 32 4.55 19.08 10.55
C ALA A 32 3.86 17.72 10.31
N PHE A 33 4.62 16.64 10.22
CA PHE A 33 4.02 15.32 10.01
C PHE A 33 3.18 14.88 11.22
N GLU A 34 3.62 15.29 12.41
CA GLU A 34 2.94 15.10 13.68
C GLU A 34 1.55 15.74 13.68
N ASP A 35 1.40 16.91 13.04
CA ASP A 35 0.17 17.70 12.95
C ASP A 35 -0.81 17.21 11.86
N LEU A 36 -0.44 16.19 11.08
CA LEU A 36 -1.35 15.60 10.09
C LEU A 36 -2.57 14.95 10.78
N PRO A 37 -3.75 14.93 10.12
CA PRO A 37 -4.93 14.25 10.64
C PRO A 37 -4.69 12.78 11.00
N GLU A 38 -5.39 12.23 12.01
CA GLU A 38 -5.22 10.83 12.42
C GLU A 38 -5.59 9.83 11.32
N ASP A 39 -6.53 10.21 10.46
CA ASP A 39 -6.96 9.46 9.27
C ASP A 39 -6.10 9.74 8.03
N TYR A 40 -4.96 10.44 8.18
CA TYR A 40 -4.07 10.71 7.06
C TYR A 40 -3.60 9.40 6.41
N LEU A 41 -3.90 9.28 5.12
CA LEU A 41 -3.47 8.17 4.27
C LEU A 41 -2.36 8.63 3.32
N CYS A 42 -1.38 7.75 3.10
CA CYS A 42 -0.34 7.95 2.11
C CYS A 42 -0.97 8.24 0.73
N PRO A 43 -0.67 9.37 0.08
CA PRO A 43 -1.32 9.75 -1.18
C PRO A 43 -1.06 8.76 -2.32
N VAL A 44 0.05 8.02 -2.25
CA VAL A 44 0.48 7.11 -3.31
C VAL A 44 -0.08 5.70 -3.11
N CYS A 45 0.19 5.04 -1.98
CA CYS A 45 -0.28 3.67 -1.78
C CYS A 45 -1.49 3.55 -0.85
N GLY A 46 -1.69 4.47 0.08
CA GLY A 46 -2.76 4.40 1.08
C GLY A 46 -4.10 4.99 0.61
N ALA A 47 -4.06 6.03 -0.21
CA ALA A 47 -5.25 6.73 -0.73
C ALA A 47 -5.62 6.29 -2.14
N THR A 48 -4.63 5.89 -2.96
CA THR A 48 -4.86 5.54 -4.37
C THR A 48 -4.47 4.10 -4.71
N GLY A 49 -3.93 3.33 -3.75
CA GLY A 49 -3.58 1.92 -3.95
C GLY A 49 -2.41 1.67 -4.90
N LYS A 50 -1.72 2.71 -5.35
CA LYS A 50 -0.60 2.63 -6.32
C LYS A 50 0.75 2.46 -5.64
N GLY A 51 0.84 1.59 -4.63
CA GLY A 51 2.15 1.05 -4.23
C GLY A 51 2.77 0.30 -5.43
N PRO A 52 4.10 0.22 -5.57
CA PRO A 52 4.70 -0.40 -6.74
C PRO A 52 4.45 -1.92 -6.70
N ILE A 53 3.36 -2.37 -7.33
CA ILE A 53 3.08 -3.78 -7.60
C ILE A 53 2.37 -3.89 -8.96
N GLY A 54 3.13 -4.23 -10.01
CA GLY A 54 2.61 -4.79 -11.27
C GLY A 54 2.26 -3.78 -12.38
N THR A 55 2.77 -4.07 -13.57
CA THR A 55 2.85 -3.21 -14.77
C THR A 55 1.57 -3.11 -15.62
N TRP A 56 0.36 -3.14 -15.03
CA TRP A 56 -0.87 -3.14 -15.83
C TRP A 56 -1.88 -2.12 -15.32
N GLY A 57 -1.66 -0.87 -15.77
CA GLY A 57 -2.52 0.27 -15.52
C GLY A 57 -3.87 0.23 -16.28
N PHE A 58 -4.68 1.24 -15.97
CA PHE A 58 -5.96 1.65 -16.60
C PHE A 58 -7.28 1.06 -16.06
N VAL A 59 -7.27 0.39 -14.91
CA VAL A 59 -8.51 0.07 -14.18
C VAL A 59 -8.41 0.57 -12.74
N PRO A 60 -9.45 1.20 -12.15
CA PRO A 60 -9.48 1.52 -10.73
C PRO A 60 -9.27 0.23 -9.93
N TRP A 61 -8.10 0.11 -9.31
CA TRP A 61 -7.74 -1.01 -8.47
C TRP A 61 -8.57 -0.93 -7.18
N GLU A 62 -9.36 -1.96 -6.92
CA GLU A 62 -10.00 -2.13 -5.62
C GLU A 62 -8.97 -2.78 -4.69
N PRO A 63 -8.58 -2.13 -3.59
CA PRO A 63 -7.56 -2.64 -2.71
C PRO A 63 -7.97 -3.97 -2.12
N THR A 64 -7.45 -5.05 -2.69
CA THR A 64 -7.56 -6.36 -2.08
C THR A 64 -6.62 -6.42 -0.89
N ARG A 65 -7.08 -7.16 0.11
CA ARG A 65 -6.49 -7.20 1.45
C ARG A 65 -5.35 -8.21 1.57
N TYR A 66 -4.82 -8.72 0.45
CA TYR A 66 -4.05 -9.96 0.42
C TYR A 66 -2.83 -9.82 -0.47
N ILE A 67 -1.70 -9.49 0.16
CA ILE A 67 -0.40 -9.29 -0.48
C ILE A 67 0.60 -10.30 0.06
N CYS A 68 1.33 -10.97 -0.82
CA CYS A 68 2.38 -11.89 -0.42
C CYS A 68 3.54 -11.09 0.18
N LYS A 69 3.92 -11.37 1.44
CA LYS A 69 5.01 -10.64 2.11
C LYS A 69 6.38 -10.92 1.49
N ILE A 70 6.50 -12.04 0.77
CA ILE A 70 7.77 -12.50 0.22
C ILE A 70 8.04 -11.84 -1.14
N CYS A 71 7.10 -11.93 -2.07
CA CYS A 71 7.28 -11.44 -3.44
C CYS A 71 6.42 -10.23 -3.82
N GLY A 72 5.55 -9.76 -2.91
CA GLY A 72 4.65 -8.64 -3.17
C GLY A 72 3.45 -8.97 -4.07
N TYR A 73 3.21 -10.24 -4.41
CA TYR A 73 2.04 -10.61 -5.21
C TYR A 73 0.73 -10.18 -4.53
N VAL A 74 -0.10 -9.42 -5.23
CA VAL A 74 -1.43 -9.01 -4.77
C VAL A 74 -2.47 -9.92 -5.40
N TYR A 75 -3.27 -10.59 -4.58
CA TYR A 75 -4.45 -11.30 -5.09
C TYR A 75 -5.48 -10.28 -5.56
N ASP A 76 -5.96 -10.36 -6.79
CA ASP A 76 -7.01 -9.47 -7.30
C ASP A 76 -8.28 -10.28 -7.53
N ARG A 77 -9.34 -9.99 -6.75
CA ARG A 77 -10.65 -10.65 -6.89
C ARG A 77 -11.22 -10.49 -8.30
N LYS A 78 -11.08 -9.33 -8.94
CA LYS A 78 -11.60 -9.10 -10.30
C LYS A 78 -10.87 -9.96 -11.33
N ARG A 79 -9.58 -10.22 -11.09
CA ARG A 79 -8.76 -11.08 -11.94
C ARG A 79 -8.98 -12.57 -11.63
N GLY A 80 -9.15 -12.94 -10.37
CA GLY A 80 -9.07 -14.33 -9.92
C GLY A 80 -7.75 -15.01 -10.33
N GLU A 81 -7.76 -16.33 -10.37
CA GLU A 81 -6.69 -17.17 -10.93
C GLU A 81 -7.26 -18.35 -11.75
N PRO A 82 -7.82 -18.09 -12.95
CA PRO A 82 -8.56 -19.11 -13.71
C PRO A 82 -7.75 -20.37 -14.03
N PHE A 83 -6.44 -20.22 -14.28
CA PHE A 83 -5.53 -21.35 -14.55
C PHE A 83 -5.33 -22.28 -13.34
N ARG A 84 -5.68 -21.83 -12.13
CA ARG A 84 -5.58 -22.60 -10.88
C ARG A 84 -6.94 -23.03 -10.34
N GLY A 85 -8.01 -22.82 -11.13
CA GLY A 85 -9.38 -23.18 -10.75
C GLY A 85 -10.13 -22.11 -9.96
N TYR A 86 -9.59 -20.91 -9.81
CA TYR A 86 -10.25 -19.81 -9.09
C TYR A 86 -10.73 -18.76 -10.11
N PRO A 87 -12.01 -18.77 -10.54
CA PRO A 87 -12.48 -17.86 -11.58
C PRO A 87 -12.43 -16.38 -11.17
N LYS A 88 -12.61 -15.48 -12.16
CA LYS A 88 -12.80 -14.05 -11.88
C LYS A 88 -13.97 -13.85 -10.92
N GLY A 89 -13.78 -13.01 -9.91
CA GLY A 89 -14.78 -12.70 -8.89
C GLY A 89 -14.67 -13.55 -7.61
N THR A 90 -13.84 -14.59 -7.58
CA THR A 90 -13.58 -15.40 -6.37
C THR A 90 -13.04 -14.50 -5.26
N ALA A 91 -13.72 -14.46 -4.09
CA ALA A 91 -13.19 -13.73 -2.95
C ALA A 91 -11.95 -14.47 -2.43
N PHE A 92 -11.03 -13.74 -1.80
CA PHE A 92 -9.83 -14.39 -1.25
C PHE A 92 -10.21 -15.31 -0.09
N GLU A 93 -11.22 -14.92 0.66
CA GLU A 93 -11.84 -15.66 1.75
C GLU A 93 -12.42 -17.00 1.29
N ASP A 94 -12.76 -17.12 0.00
CA ASP A 94 -13.26 -18.36 -0.61
C ASP A 94 -12.12 -19.29 -1.06
N LEU A 95 -10.86 -18.83 -1.05
CA LEU A 95 -9.71 -19.67 -1.40
C LEU A 95 -9.47 -20.70 -0.29
N PRO A 96 -9.04 -21.92 -0.64
CA PRO A 96 -8.83 -22.96 0.34
C PRO A 96 -7.66 -22.60 1.28
N GLU A 97 -7.64 -23.18 2.47
CA GLU A 97 -6.62 -22.84 3.49
C GLU A 97 -5.19 -23.17 3.05
N ASN A 98 -5.04 -24.15 2.16
CA ASN A 98 -3.78 -24.55 1.56
C ASN A 98 -3.41 -23.74 0.31
N TYR A 99 -4.14 -22.66 0.01
CA TYR A 99 -3.78 -21.75 -1.07
C TYR A 99 -2.35 -21.22 -0.85
N VAL A 100 -1.54 -21.24 -1.90
CA VAL A 100 -0.17 -20.70 -1.86
C VAL A 100 -0.02 -19.62 -2.91
N CYS A 101 0.80 -18.60 -2.60
CA CYS A 101 1.14 -17.55 -3.55
C CYS A 101 1.52 -18.15 -4.92
N PRO A 102 0.86 -17.77 -6.03
CA PRO A 102 1.14 -18.32 -7.36
C PRO A 102 2.52 -17.95 -7.89
N ILE A 103 3.12 -16.89 -7.36
CA ILE A 103 4.39 -16.36 -7.87
C ILE A 103 5.57 -17.06 -7.21
N CYS A 104 5.57 -17.17 -5.88
CA CYS A 104 6.72 -17.72 -5.15
C CYS A 104 6.43 -19.04 -4.41
N GLY A 105 5.17 -19.37 -4.11
CA GLY A 105 4.81 -20.56 -3.33
C GLY A 105 5.21 -20.52 -1.84
N LEU A 106 5.88 -19.46 -1.38
CA LEU A 106 6.48 -19.38 -0.03
C LEU A 106 5.57 -18.74 1.03
N ASP A 107 4.45 -18.15 0.65
CA ASP A 107 3.47 -17.52 1.56
C ASP A 107 2.14 -18.26 1.50
N PRO A 108 1.89 -19.21 2.43
CA PRO A 108 0.63 -19.92 2.51
C PRO A 108 -0.49 -18.97 2.99
N LYS A 109 -1.61 -19.01 2.26
CA LYS A 109 -2.83 -18.22 2.45
C LYS A 109 -2.63 -16.70 2.43
N ILE A 110 -1.53 -16.19 1.86
CA ILE A 110 -1.20 -14.76 1.73
C ILE A 110 -1.74 -13.94 2.91
N THR A 111 -0.96 -13.92 3.99
CA THR A 111 -1.47 -13.48 5.30
C THR A 111 -1.48 -11.96 5.50
N SER A 112 -1.06 -11.17 4.51
CA SER A 112 -0.81 -9.75 4.72
C SER A 112 -1.85 -8.82 4.11
N PHE A 113 -2.46 -8.05 5.01
CA PHE A 113 -3.30 -6.90 4.74
C PHE A 113 -2.46 -5.64 4.86
N TYR A 114 -2.31 -4.91 3.76
CA TYR A 114 -1.69 -3.59 3.82
C TYR A 114 -2.69 -2.50 4.20
N GLY A 115 -3.98 -2.70 3.92
CA GLY A 115 -5.03 -1.73 4.23
C GLY A 115 -4.74 -0.33 3.70
N PRO A 116 -5.48 0.69 4.16
CA PRO A 116 -5.08 2.07 3.97
C PRO A 116 -3.77 2.34 4.74
N VAL A 117 -2.72 2.76 4.02
CA VAL A 117 -1.41 3.06 4.60
C VAL A 117 -1.48 4.39 5.33
N GLY A 118 -1.62 4.35 6.65
CA GLY A 118 -1.79 5.51 7.52
C GLY A 118 -0.48 6.06 8.07
N LYS A 119 -0.58 7.04 9.00
CA LYS A 119 0.59 7.68 9.64
C LYS A 119 1.58 6.71 10.27
N SER A 120 1.12 5.60 10.86
CA SER A 120 1.98 4.62 11.55
C SER A 120 2.90 3.83 10.60
N GLN A 121 2.65 3.90 9.30
CA GLN A 121 3.48 3.26 8.26
C GLN A 121 4.54 4.20 7.68
N PHE A 122 4.69 5.41 8.23
CA PHE A 122 5.77 6.33 7.86
C PHE A 122 6.90 6.26 8.88
N GLU A 123 8.12 6.54 8.42
CA GLU A 123 9.32 6.63 9.24
C GLU A 123 10.06 7.94 8.98
N PRO A 124 10.68 8.55 10.01
CA PRO A 124 11.47 9.75 9.81
C PRO A 124 12.71 9.44 8.97
N ILE A 125 12.98 10.28 7.99
CA ILE A 125 14.25 10.28 7.26
C ILE A 125 15.23 11.07 8.12
N LEU A 126 16.22 10.37 8.69
CA LEU A 126 17.38 11.03 9.26
C LEU A 126 18.21 11.56 8.09
N ASP A 127 18.27 12.88 7.94
CA ASP A 127 19.25 13.53 7.08
C ASP A 127 20.63 13.26 7.74
N ILE A 128 21.41 12.32 7.21
CA ILE A 128 22.78 12.00 7.63
C ILE A 128 23.73 13.07 7.09
#